data_AF-X6PAQ3-F1
#
_entry.id   AF-X6PAQ3-F1
#
_cell.length_a   1.000
_cell.length_b   1.000
_cell.length_c   1.000
_cell.angle_alpha   90.00
_cell.angle_beta   90.00
_cell.angle_gamma   90.00
#
_symmetry.space_group_name_H-M   'P 1'
#
loop_
_entity.id
_entity.type
_entity.pdbx_description
1 polymer ?
#
loop_
_entity_poly.entity_id
_entity_poly.type
_entity_poly.pdbx_seq_one_letter_code
_entity_poly.pdbx_strand_id
1 'polypeptide(L)'
;MWRIASRHLTQSPPKISKKRLVLFDHDGGIDDLVSLLQLLSFHTNETTKPGTGLKLLGVTCVSGNTTVENVAKSSHGMVSMFSDRMEGSIEEIPKIYRGATQSILKYKTPQGWLGHGPTGCGTLNFDDEIGTHVPTEGVFLNFDLPTRMKKMQNKKKLKRQTRLVGNDGMDQCSSE
;
A
#
# COMPACT_ATOMS: atom_id res chain seq x y z
N MET A 1 -29.29 10.94 40.47
CA MET A 1 -28.81 11.87 39.42
C MET A 1 -27.30 11.64 39.24
N TRP A 2 -26.88 10.84 38.27
CA TRP A 2 -25.47 10.51 38.05
C TRP A 2 -24.84 11.50 37.06
N ARG A 3 -23.90 12.32 37.51
CA ARG A 3 -23.04 13.14 36.65
C ARG A 3 -21.87 12.28 36.18
N ILE A 4 -21.90 11.84 34.93
CA ILE A 4 -20.70 11.30 34.26
C ILE A 4 -19.75 12.48 34.08
N ALA A 5 -18.70 12.53 34.90
CA ALA A 5 -17.60 13.47 34.71
C ALA A 5 -16.91 13.12 33.39
N SER A 6 -17.27 13.85 32.33
CA SER A 6 -16.56 13.86 31.06
C SER A 6 -15.18 14.47 31.31
N ARG A 7 -14.25 13.66 31.82
CA ARG A 7 -12.83 13.99 31.83
C ARG A 7 -12.43 14.09 30.37
N HIS A 8 -12.46 15.32 29.86
CA HIS A 8 -11.83 15.67 28.61
C HIS A 8 -10.45 15.03 28.56
N LEU A 9 -10.30 14.08 27.66
CA LEU A 9 -9.04 13.71 27.06
C LEU A 9 -8.52 14.94 26.30
N THR A 10 -7.98 15.91 27.03
CA THR A 10 -7.23 17.06 26.49
C THR A 10 -5.79 16.66 26.15
N GLN A 11 -5.52 15.38 25.98
CA GLN A 11 -4.25 14.97 25.39
C GLN A 11 -4.28 15.43 23.94
N SER A 12 -3.49 16.47 23.66
CA SER A 12 -3.24 16.90 22.30
C SER A 12 -2.82 15.66 21.50
N PRO A 13 -3.42 15.42 20.33
CA PRO A 13 -3.08 14.25 19.54
C PRO A 13 -1.56 14.23 19.33
N PRO A 14 -0.90 13.07 19.49
CA PRO A 14 0.55 12.98 19.38
C PRO A 14 0.97 13.60 18.05
N LYS A 15 1.91 14.55 18.09
CA LYS A 15 2.50 15.14 16.89
C LYS A 15 3.22 14.03 16.11
N ILE A 16 2.54 13.45 15.14
CA ILE A 16 3.14 12.51 14.21
C ILE A 16 4.09 13.33 13.32
N SER A 17 5.37 13.31 13.65
CA SER A 17 6.36 14.20 13.03
C SER A 17 6.70 13.85 11.57
N LYS A 18 6.12 12.78 11.00
CA LYS A 18 6.42 12.28 9.65
C LYS A 18 5.17 11.72 8.97
N LYS A 19 4.97 12.09 7.70
CA LYS A 19 3.92 11.54 6.83
C LYS A 19 4.03 10.01 6.77
N ARG A 20 2.91 9.32 6.97
CA ARG A 20 2.85 7.86 6.87
C ARG A 20 2.58 7.47 5.42
N LEU A 21 3.46 6.67 4.83
CA LEU A 21 3.28 6.17 3.47
C LEU A 21 2.63 4.78 3.55
N VAL A 22 1.56 4.56 2.79
CA VAL A 22 0.78 3.32 2.84
C VAL A 22 0.64 2.74 1.43
N LEU A 23 0.85 1.43 1.33
CA LEU A 23 0.39 0.60 0.23
C LEU A 23 -0.72 -0.28 0.80
N PHE A 24 -1.84 -0.39 0.10
CA PHE A 24 -2.99 -1.16 0.54
C PHE A 24 -3.16 -2.40 -0.34
N ASP A 25 -2.94 -3.58 0.23
CA ASP A 25 -3.08 -4.86 -0.44
C ASP A 25 -4.35 -5.55 0.04
N HIS A 26 -5.24 -5.95 -0.88
CA HIS A 26 -6.53 -6.54 -0.51
C HIS A 26 -7.13 -7.42 -1.61
N ASP A 27 -8.13 -8.23 -1.25
CA ASP A 27 -8.70 -9.27 -2.12
C ASP A 27 -10.17 -9.04 -2.53
N GLY A 28 -10.71 -7.88 -2.16
CA GLY A 28 -11.93 -7.31 -2.72
C GLY A 28 -13.19 -7.65 -1.94
N GLY A 29 -13.08 -7.86 -0.63
CA GLY A 29 -14.22 -7.90 0.27
C GLY A 29 -14.85 -6.52 0.49
N ILE A 30 -16.10 -6.51 0.96
CA ILE A 30 -16.79 -5.26 1.30
C ILE A 30 -16.09 -4.50 2.43
N ASP A 31 -15.51 -5.23 3.38
CA ASP A 31 -14.70 -4.72 4.48
C ASP A 31 -13.37 -4.10 4.01
N ASP A 32 -12.78 -4.64 2.95
CA ASP A 32 -11.62 -4.02 2.29
C ASP A 32 -11.99 -2.67 1.68
N LEU A 33 -13.15 -2.58 1.02
CA LEU A 33 -13.61 -1.34 0.38
C LEU A 33 -13.93 -0.26 1.40
N VAL A 34 -14.51 -0.64 2.55
CA VAL A 34 -14.70 0.28 3.68
C VAL A 34 -13.35 0.74 4.24
N SER A 35 -12.38 -0.16 4.35
CA SER A 35 -11.01 0.17 4.78
C SER A 35 -10.31 1.11 3.80
N LEU A 36 -10.48 0.90 2.50
CA LEU A 36 -9.98 1.77 1.45
C LEU A 36 -10.62 3.16 1.53
N LEU A 37 -11.94 3.25 1.72
CA LEU A 37 -12.63 4.53 1.91
C LEU A 37 -12.12 5.27 3.16
N GLN A 38 -11.86 4.56 4.25
CA GLN A 38 -11.27 5.14 5.45
C GLN A 38 -9.85 5.64 5.19
N LEU A 39 -9.02 4.88 4.46
CA LEU A 39 -7.68 5.31 4.06
C LEU A 39 -7.71 6.54 3.16
N LEU A 40 -8.64 6.60 2.21
CA LEU A 40 -8.86 7.77 1.35
C LEU A 40 -9.31 8.99 2.16
N SER A 41 -10.14 8.80 3.18
CA SER A 41 -10.55 9.88 4.09
C SER A 41 -9.40 10.45 4.92
N PHE A 42 -8.36 9.63 5.18
CA PHE A 42 -7.10 10.05 5.80
C PHE A 42 -6.01 10.40 4.80
N HIS A 43 -6.26 10.21 3.50
CA HIS A 43 -5.37 10.65 2.44
C HIS A 43 -5.44 12.17 2.39
N THR A 44 -4.47 12.82 3.03
CA THR A 44 -4.45 14.28 3.12
C THR A 44 -3.46 14.86 2.13
N ASN A 45 -3.89 15.89 1.41
CA ASN A 45 -2.97 16.88 0.88
C ASN A 45 -2.24 17.59 2.05
N GLU A 46 -0.94 17.85 1.91
CA GLU A 46 -0.15 18.59 2.90
C GLU A 46 -0.68 20.00 3.13
N THR A 47 -1.37 20.58 2.15
CA THR A 47 -1.96 21.93 2.23
C THR A 47 -3.17 22.01 3.16
N THR A 48 -3.98 20.94 3.28
CA THR A 48 -5.25 21.01 4.04
C THR A 48 -5.11 20.55 5.49
N LYS A 49 -4.20 19.61 5.80
CA LYS A 49 -3.96 19.10 7.17
C LYS A 49 -2.48 18.75 7.41
N PRO A 50 -1.62 19.75 7.68
CA PRO A 50 -0.21 19.52 7.95
C PRO A 50 0.00 18.71 9.25
N GLY A 51 0.81 17.65 9.17
CA GLY A 51 1.29 16.90 10.36
C GLY A 51 0.43 15.74 10.85
N THR A 52 -0.69 15.39 10.19
CA THR A 52 -1.48 14.19 10.51
C THR A 52 -1.51 13.16 9.36
N GLY A 53 -0.81 13.47 8.27
CA GLY A 53 -1.08 12.91 6.96
C GLY A 53 -0.64 11.46 6.75
N LEU A 54 -1.58 10.69 6.22
CA LEU A 54 -1.32 9.45 5.52
C LEU A 54 -1.28 9.76 4.02
N LYS A 55 -0.32 9.19 3.30
CA LYS A 55 -0.30 9.16 1.83
C LYS A 55 -0.48 7.74 1.38
N LEU A 56 -1.62 7.45 0.75
CA LEU A 56 -1.85 6.20 0.04
C LEU A 56 -1.08 6.28 -1.28
N LEU A 57 -0.04 5.47 -1.42
CA LEU A 57 0.82 5.42 -2.61
C LEU A 57 0.19 4.60 -3.74
N GLY A 58 -0.64 3.63 -3.38
CA GLY A 58 -1.31 2.76 -4.32
C GLY A 58 -2.03 1.61 -3.63
N VAL A 59 -2.82 0.92 -4.44
CA VAL A 59 -3.65 -0.22 -4.05
C VAL A 59 -3.22 -1.42 -4.90
N THR A 60 -2.87 -2.53 -4.26
CA THR A 60 -2.57 -3.81 -4.92
C THR A 60 -3.76 -4.75 -4.74
N CYS A 61 -4.19 -5.36 -5.85
CA CYS A 61 -5.40 -6.15 -5.92
C CYS A 61 -5.04 -7.62 -6.17
N VAL A 62 -5.30 -8.50 -5.21
CA VAL A 62 -5.00 -9.93 -5.30
C VAL A 62 -6.28 -10.76 -5.40
N SER A 63 -6.18 -11.98 -5.93
CA SER A 63 -7.33 -12.90 -5.94
C SER A 63 -7.59 -13.47 -4.54
N GLY A 64 -8.85 -13.51 -4.14
CA GLY A 64 -9.30 -14.12 -2.88
C GLY A 64 -10.82 -14.16 -2.82
N ASN A 65 -11.42 -13.18 -2.14
CA ASN A 65 -12.88 -12.98 -2.08
C ASN A 65 -13.55 -12.85 -3.45
N THR A 66 -12.86 -12.26 -4.44
CA THR A 66 -13.31 -12.23 -5.84
C THR A 66 -12.13 -12.32 -6.82
N THR A 67 -12.40 -12.20 -8.12
CA THR A 67 -11.35 -12.19 -9.17
C THR A 67 -10.55 -10.89 -9.10
N VAL A 68 -9.26 -10.92 -9.48
CA VAL A 68 -8.40 -9.70 -9.50
C VAL A 68 -9.03 -8.59 -10.33
N GLU A 69 -9.74 -8.93 -11.40
CA GLU A 69 -10.48 -7.97 -12.23
C GLU A 69 -11.58 -7.26 -11.43
N ASN A 70 -12.38 -8.00 -10.66
CA ASN A 70 -13.44 -7.44 -9.83
C ASN A 70 -12.87 -6.61 -8.67
N VAL A 71 -11.78 -7.07 -8.05
CA VAL A 71 -11.07 -6.29 -7.01
C VAL A 71 -10.61 -4.97 -7.61
N ALA A 72 -9.87 -4.99 -8.72
CA ALA A 72 -9.33 -3.80 -9.35
C ALA A 72 -10.42 -2.83 -9.81
N LYS A 73 -11.52 -3.35 -10.38
CA LYS A 73 -12.69 -2.53 -10.76
C LYS A 73 -13.30 -1.83 -9.55
N SER A 74 -13.51 -2.55 -8.45
CA SER A 74 -14.13 -2.00 -7.25
C SER A 74 -13.23 -0.97 -6.56
N SER A 75 -11.93 -1.25 -6.47
CA SER A 75 -10.95 -0.30 -5.91
C SER A 75 -10.83 0.96 -6.76
N HIS A 76 -10.82 0.81 -8.09
CA HIS A 76 -10.83 1.95 -9.00
C HIS A 76 -12.09 2.79 -8.83
N GLY A 77 -13.27 2.16 -8.82
CA GLY A 77 -14.54 2.86 -8.61
C GLY A 77 -14.56 3.66 -7.31
N MET A 78 -14.12 3.05 -6.21
CA MET A 78 -14.03 3.74 -4.92
C MET A 78 -13.08 4.95 -4.95
N VAL A 79 -11.90 4.80 -5.57
CA VAL A 79 -10.93 5.89 -5.71
C VAL A 79 -11.45 7.02 -6.60
N SER A 80 -12.10 6.69 -7.73
CA SER A 80 -12.72 7.66 -8.63
C SER A 80 -13.84 8.43 -7.94
N MET A 81 -14.81 7.72 -7.34
CA MET A 81 -15.92 8.35 -6.62
C MET A 81 -15.45 9.28 -5.50
N PHE A 82 -14.39 8.89 -4.79
CA PHE A 82 -13.81 9.74 -3.75
C PHE A 82 -13.11 10.97 -4.34
N SER A 83 -12.36 10.80 -5.43
CA SER A 83 -11.65 11.89 -6.11
C SER A 83 -12.60 12.95 -6.67
N ASP A 84 -13.70 12.52 -7.29
CA ASP A 84 -14.70 13.40 -7.89
C ASP A 84 -15.43 14.25 -6.83
N ARG A 85 -15.70 13.67 -5.66
CA ARG A 85 -16.40 14.36 -4.56
C ARG A 85 -15.51 15.29 -3.75
N MET A 86 -14.19 15.11 -3.83
CA MET A 86 -13.21 15.80 -2.99
C MET A 86 -12.34 16.72 -3.84
N GLU A 87 -12.98 17.52 -4.70
CA GLU A 87 -12.33 18.48 -5.60
C GLU A 87 -11.28 19.32 -4.84
N GLY A 88 -10.02 19.25 -5.27
CA GLY A 88 -8.88 19.94 -4.65
C GLY A 88 -8.23 19.28 -3.42
N SER A 89 -8.72 18.12 -2.96
CA SER A 89 -8.25 17.46 -1.72
C SER A 89 -7.16 16.41 -1.94
N ILE A 90 -7.04 15.88 -3.15
CA ILE A 90 -6.05 14.86 -3.53
C ILE A 90 -5.12 15.45 -4.59
N GLU A 91 -3.84 15.59 -4.26
CA GLU A 91 -2.79 15.97 -5.23
C GLU A 91 -2.44 14.82 -6.18
N GLU A 92 -2.53 13.58 -5.69
CA GLU A 92 -2.11 12.40 -6.43
C GLU A 92 -3.06 11.25 -6.18
N ILE A 93 -3.84 10.89 -7.20
CA ILE A 93 -4.76 9.75 -7.17
C ILE A 93 -3.93 8.47 -6.96
N PRO A 94 -4.24 7.66 -5.93
CA PRO A 94 -3.52 6.41 -5.71
C PRO A 94 -3.71 5.46 -6.89
N LYS A 95 -2.60 4.91 -7.38
CA LYS A 95 -2.63 3.97 -8.52
C LYS A 95 -3.15 2.61 -8.09
N ILE A 96 -3.91 1.96 -8.96
CA ILE A 96 -4.39 0.59 -8.78
C ILE A 96 -3.48 -0.37 -9.56
N TYR A 97 -3.02 -1.43 -8.90
CA TYR A 97 -2.13 -2.44 -9.47
C TYR A 97 -2.78 -3.81 -9.37
N ARG A 98 -2.86 -4.52 -10.50
CA ARG A 98 -3.30 -5.91 -10.53
C ARG A 98 -2.17 -6.80 -10.03
N GLY A 99 -2.44 -7.58 -8.99
CA GLY A 99 -1.54 -8.52 -8.37
C GLY A 99 -1.73 -9.95 -8.89
N ALA A 100 -1.47 -10.92 -8.01
CA ALA A 100 -1.55 -12.34 -8.36
C ALA A 100 -3.00 -12.81 -8.54
N THR A 101 -3.27 -13.47 -9.66
CA THR A 101 -4.57 -14.10 -9.96
C THR A 101 -4.75 -15.47 -9.33
N GLN A 102 -3.68 -16.04 -8.79
CA GLN A 102 -3.65 -17.38 -8.20
C GLN A 102 -2.67 -17.43 -7.04
N SER A 103 -2.95 -18.30 -6.07
CA SER A 103 -2.01 -18.61 -4.99
C SER A 103 -0.70 -19.20 -5.54
N ILE A 104 0.41 -18.91 -4.85
CA ILE A 104 1.72 -19.53 -5.13
C ILE A 104 1.63 -21.05 -5.01
N LEU A 105 0.84 -21.52 -4.04
CA LEU A 105 0.59 -22.94 -3.84
C LEU A 105 -0.70 -23.32 -4.57
N LYS A 106 -0.62 -24.34 -5.44
CA LYS A 106 -1.73 -24.82 -6.27
C LYS A 106 -2.72 -25.71 -5.49
N TYR A 107 -3.12 -25.30 -4.28
CA TYR A 107 -4.23 -25.99 -3.60
C TYR A 107 -5.56 -25.42 -4.09
N LYS A 108 -6.56 -26.30 -4.24
CA LYS A 108 -7.94 -25.87 -4.45
C LYS A 108 -8.40 -25.19 -3.17
N THR A 109 -8.51 -23.87 -3.18
CA THR A 109 -9.30 -23.17 -2.18
C THR A 109 -10.75 -23.63 -2.31
N PRO A 110 -11.48 -23.84 -1.20
CA PRO A 110 -12.93 -23.99 -1.25
C PRO A 110 -13.53 -22.84 -2.06
N GLN A 111 -14.55 -23.15 -2.86
CA GLN A 111 -15.28 -22.16 -3.66
C GLN A 111 -15.60 -20.95 -2.77
N GLY A 112 -15.24 -19.75 -3.24
CA GLY A 112 -15.19 -18.52 -2.44
C GLY A 112 -16.47 -18.27 -1.63
N TRP A 113 -16.30 -17.69 -0.45
CA TRP A 113 -17.42 -17.32 0.41
C TRP A 113 -18.33 -16.31 -0.30
N LEU A 114 -19.57 -16.72 -0.58
CA LEU A 114 -20.56 -15.88 -1.29
C LEU A 114 -21.06 -14.68 -0.46
N GLY A 115 -20.60 -14.51 0.79
CA GLY A 115 -21.04 -13.42 1.67
C GLY A 115 -20.70 -12.02 1.14
N HIS A 116 -19.74 -11.92 0.23
CA HIS A 116 -19.37 -10.69 -0.45
C HIS A 116 -20.07 -10.50 -1.80
N GLY A 117 -20.95 -11.41 -2.23
CA GLY A 117 -21.62 -11.35 -3.52
C GLY A 117 -20.72 -11.61 -4.73
N PRO A 118 -21.30 -11.64 -5.95
CA PRO A 118 -20.59 -12.04 -7.17
C PRO A 118 -19.42 -11.12 -7.56
N THR A 119 -19.45 -9.85 -7.14
CA THR A 119 -18.39 -8.87 -7.45
C THR A 119 -17.40 -8.64 -6.31
N GLY A 120 -17.57 -9.32 -5.16
CA GLY A 120 -16.86 -8.98 -3.92
C GLY A 120 -17.44 -7.78 -3.15
N CYS A 121 -18.32 -7.02 -3.79
CA CYS A 121 -18.99 -5.83 -3.26
C CYS A 121 -20.54 -5.95 -3.33
N GLY A 122 -21.06 -7.15 -3.09
CA GLY A 122 -22.47 -7.46 -3.28
C GLY A 122 -22.83 -7.51 -4.75
N THR A 123 -23.85 -6.74 -5.13
CA THR A 123 -24.31 -6.56 -6.52
C THR A 123 -23.95 -5.19 -7.07
N LEU A 124 -23.10 -4.43 -6.38
CA LEU A 124 -22.62 -3.15 -6.88
C LEU A 124 -21.79 -3.39 -8.13
N ASN A 125 -22.14 -2.65 -9.19
CA ASN A 125 -21.40 -2.61 -10.43
C ASN A 125 -20.81 -1.22 -10.59
N PHE A 126 -19.48 -1.15 -10.64
CA PHE A 126 -18.77 0.11 -10.85
C PHE A 126 -18.60 0.44 -12.34
N ASP A 127 -19.07 -0.42 -13.26
CA ASP A 127 -18.92 -0.24 -14.71
C ASP A 127 -19.79 0.91 -15.28
N ASP A 128 -20.80 1.41 -14.56
CA ASP A 128 -21.75 2.42 -15.09
C ASP A 128 -21.25 3.88 -14.96
N GLU A 129 -20.20 4.15 -14.16
CA GLU A 129 -19.70 5.52 -13.91
C GLU A 129 -18.18 5.70 -14.17
N ILE A 130 -17.42 4.63 -14.45
CA ILE A 130 -15.97 4.72 -14.64
C ILE A 130 -15.64 5.04 -16.11
N GLY A 131 -15.33 6.31 -16.40
CA GLY A 131 -14.67 6.71 -17.63
C GLY A 131 -13.30 6.04 -17.77
N THR A 132 -13.19 5.08 -18.70
CA THR A 132 -12.05 4.70 -19.58
C THR A 132 -10.57 4.76 -19.12
N HIS A 133 -10.25 4.99 -17.85
CA HIS A 133 -8.86 5.22 -17.41
C HIS A 133 -8.18 4.05 -16.69
N VAL A 134 -8.73 2.84 -16.76
CA VAL A 134 -7.97 1.64 -16.33
C VAL A 134 -6.98 1.29 -17.44
N PRO A 135 -5.65 1.41 -17.25
CA PRO A 135 -4.70 0.94 -18.23
C PRO A 135 -4.90 -0.58 -18.39
N THR A 136 -5.30 -1.00 -19.59
CA THR A 136 -5.53 -2.40 -19.94
C THR A 136 -4.24 -3.21 -20.02
N GLU A 137 -3.09 -2.55 -20.03
CA GLU A 137 -1.78 -3.20 -20.06
C GLU A 137 -1.23 -3.33 -18.64
N GLY A 138 -0.92 -4.57 -18.26
CA GLY A 138 -0.30 -4.89 -16.97
C GLY A 138 1.01 -4.12 -16.82
N VAL A 139 0.98 -3.06 -16.03
CA VAL A 139 2.19 -2.35 -15.62
C VAL A 139 2.95 -3.25 -14.67
N PHE A 140 3.83 -4.09 -15.21
CA PHE A 140 4.89 -4.72 -14.44
C PHE A 140 5.73 -3.59 -13.85
N LEU A 141 5.70 -3.46 -12.52
CA LEU A 141 6.55 -2.54 -11.80
C LEU A 141 8.02 -2.95 -12.00
N ASN A 142 8.71 -2.31 -12.94
CA ASN A 142 10.13 -2.09 -12.80
C ASN A 142 10.29 -1.13 -11.62
N PHE A 143 10.46 -1.69 -10.41
CA PHE A 143 10.87 -0.92 -9.24
C PHE A 143 12.24 -0.32 -9.53
N ASP A 144 12.28 0.90 -10.04
CA ASP A 144 13.51 1.65 -10.10
C ASP A 144 13.84 2.09 -8.67
N LEU A 145 14.65 1.27 -8.00
CA LEU A 145 15.08 1.51 -6.62
C LEU A 145 15.62 2.95 -6.53
N PRO A 146 15.17 3.75 -5.54
CA PRO A 146 15.65 5.12 -5.37
C PRO A 146 17.17 5.15 -5.34
N THR A 147 17.79 6.16 -5.97
CA THR A 147 19.24 6.36 -6.10
C THR A 147 19.98 6.23 -4.76
N ARG A 148 19.29 6.48 -3.64
CA ARG A 148 19.79 6.32 -2.26
C ARG A 148 20.04 4.85 -1.86
N MET A 149 19.24 3.90 -2.35
CA MET A 149 19.44 2.47 -2.11
C MET A 149 20.58 1.89 -2.98
N LYS A 150 20.74 2.36 -4.23
CA LYS A 150 21.88 2.02 -5.10
C LYS A 150 23.22 2.40 -4.42
N LYS A 151 23.27 3.56 -3.74
CA LYS A 151 24.44 3.99 -2.93
C LYS A 151 24.72 3.09 -1.72
N MET A 152 23.70 2.55 -1.05
CA MET A 152 23.91 1.64 0.09
C MET A 152 24.41 0.26 -0.34
N GLN A 153 23.92 -0.26 -1.47
CA GLN A 153 24.40 -1.53 -2.02
C GLN A 153 25.87 -1.42 -2.47
N ASN A 154 26.26 -0.30 -3.09
CA ASN A 154 27.66 -0.06 -3.45
C ASN A 154 28.59 0.09 -2.22
N LYS A 155 28.14 0.77 -1.15
CA LYS A 155 28.91 0.85 0.12
C LYS A 155 29.08 -0.53 0.79
N LYS A 156 28.07 -1.40 0.74
CA LYS A 156 28.17 -2.77 1.28
C LYS A 156 29.10 -3.65 0.45
N LYS A 157 29.13 -3.48 -0.88
CA LYS A 157 30.04 -4.21 -1.78
C LYS A 157 31.49 -3.81 -1.55
N LEU A 158 31.77 -2.51 -1.39
CA LEU A 158 33.11 -1.98 -1.13
C LEU A 158 33.68 -2.44 0.23
N LYS A 159 32.85 -2.54 1.27
CA LYS A 159 33.25 -3.06 2.60
C LYS A 159 33.55 -4.56 2.62
N ARG A 160 32.94 -5.36 1.74
CA ARG A 160 33.26 -6.78 1.61
C ARG A 160 34.59 -7.00 0.89
N GLN A 161 34.88 -6.17 -0.11
CA GLN A 161 36.12 -6.27 -0.88
C GLN A 161 37.33 -5.87 -0.06
N THR A 162 37.22 -4.85 0.79
CA THR A 162 38.30 -4.43 1.71
C THR A 162 38.59 -5.40 2.86
N ARG A 163 37.65 -6.30 3.20
CA ARG A 163 37.88 -7.36 4.21
C ARG A 163 38.62 -8.59 3.67
N LEU A 164 38.61 -8.80 2.36
CA LEU A 164 39.24 -9.97 1.73
C LEU A 164 40.71 -9.76 1.37
N VAL A 165 41.24 -8.54 1.50
CA VAL A 165 42.64 -8.20 1.14
C VAL A 165 43.50 -7.93 2.39
N GLY A 166 42.95 -8.15 3.60
CA GLY A 166 43.55 -7.68 4.85
C GLY A 166 44.17 -8.74 5.77
N ASN A 167 44.34 -9.99 5.34
CA ASN A 167 44.72 -11.08 6.27
C ASN A 167 45.97 -11.89 5.88
N ASP A 168 46.78 -11.40 4.94
CA ASP A 168 48.05 -12.05 4.59
C ASP A 168 49.22 -11.24 5.16
N GLY A 169 49.73 -11.66 6.31
CA GLY A 169 51.07 -11.26 6.74
C GLY A 169 51.22 -10.93 8.21
N MET A 170 51.53 -11.95 9.02
CA MET A 170 52.57 -11.86 10.06
C MET A 170 52.75 -13.25 10.69
N ASP A 171 53.59 -14.08 10.08
CA ASP A 171 54.28 -15.17 10.75
C ASP A 171 55.78 -15.00 10.46
N GLN A 172 56.49 -14.37 11.38
CA GLN A 172 57.93 -14.53 11.52
C GLN A 172 58.23 -14.73 13.00
N CYS A 173 58.30 -16.01 13.38
CA CYS A 173 58.83 -16.46 14.65
C CYS A 173 60.34 -16.65 14.47
N SER A 174 61.12 -15.73 15.01
CA SER A 174 62.57 -15.85 15.19
C SER A 174 62.87 -16.91 16.24
N SER A 175 63.67 -17.90 15.90
CA SER A 175 64.36 -18.78 16.86
C SER A 175 65.86 -18.54 16.73
N GLU A 176 66.46 -18.22 17.88
CA GLU A 176 67.86 -18.45 18.21
C GLU A 176 68.14 -19.95 18.39
#